data_AF-A0A837IHS8-F1
#
_entry.id   AF-A0A837IHS8-F1
#
_cell.length_a   1.000
_cell.length_b   1.000
_cell.length_c   1.000
_cell.angle_alpha   90.00
_cell.angle_beta   90.00
_cell.angle_gamma   90.00
#
_symmetry.space_group_name_H-M   'P 1'
#
loop_
_entity.id
_entity.type
_entity.pdbx_description
1 polymer ?
#
loop_
_entity_poly.entity_id
_entity_poly.type
_entity_poly.pdbx_seq_one_letter_code
_entity_poly.pdbx_strand_id
1 'polypeptide(L)'
;MSEVSASEPVKIEGNKLLINRGQPAESKDAFFGIMEQRVQRLDSNSYARLAGAGAAMGRFMGVVFQVPEGKAIEDATIYVNEDDFRVNGEDFTDVIPVTVRHEIFEMWTYAKNGWSLSPPPERIGTKNRVAVAHGLATCEEYRYAFEIGKADRYLEYIEKWSSRLPERERQKLITENVEAYRKAMTQVKR
;
A
#
# COMPACT_ATOMS: atom_id res chain seq x y z
N MET A 1 1.97 27.79 -32.78
CA MET A 1 2.22 27.34 -31.40
C MET A 1 1.34 26.13 -31.19
N SER A 2 1.91 24.92 -31.21
CA SER A 2 1.17 23.68 -30.93
C SER A 2 0.82 23.67 -29.45
N GLU A 3 -0.47 23.68 -29.13
CA GLU A 3 -0.96 23.41 -27.78
C GLU A 3 -0.38 22.06 -27.34
N VAL A 4 0.48 22.09 -26.32
CA VAL A 4 0.91 20.89 -25.63
C VAL A 4 -0.33 20.41 -24.89
N SER A 5 -1.06 19.47 -25.49
CA SER A 5 -2.12 18.71 -24.82
C SER A 5 -1.55 18.22 -23.49
N ALA A 6 -2.13 18.70 -22.38
CA ALA A 6 -1.75 18.25 -21.05
C ALA A 6 -2.10 16.76 -20.97
N SER A 7 -1.10 15.91 -21.17
CA SER A 7 -1.26 14.47 -21.07
C SER A 7 -1.78 14.12 -19.67
N GLU A 8 -2.87 13.36 -19.58
CA GLU A 8 -3.49 12.94 -18.32
C GLU A 8 -2.43 12.41 -17.32
N PRO A 9 -2.50 12.73 -16.02
CA PRO A 9 -1.45 12.39 -15.07
C PRO A 9 -1.31 10.87 -14.85
N VAL A 10 -2.40 10.11 -15.02
CA VAL A 10 -2.43 8.64 -15.13
C VAL A 10 -3.43 8.26 -16.23
N LYS A 11 -2.99 7.44 -17.19
CA LYS A 11 -3.83 6.94 -18.28
C LYS A 11 -4.11 5.45 -18.11
N ILE A 12 -5.35 5.02 -18.35
CA ILE A 12 -5.73 3.60 -18.35
C ILE A 12 -5.75 3.10 -19.80
N GLU A 13 -4.96 2.06 -20.10
CA GLU A 13 -4.93 1.41 -21.41
C GLU A 13 -5.11 -0.11 -21.23
N GLY A 14 -6.34 -0.58 -21.42
CA GLY A 14 -6.69 -1.98 -21.12
C GLY A 14 -6.50 -2.28 -19.63
N ASN A 15 -5.66 -3.27 -19.32
CA ASN A 15 -5.29 -3.64 -17.95
C ASN A 15 -4.12 -2.80 -17.38
N LYS A 16 -3.56 -1.86 -18.15
CA LYS A 16 -2.38 -1.08 -17.77
C LYS A 16 -2.74 0.29 -17.20
N LEU A 17 -1.98 0.70 -16.18
CA LEU A 17 -1.93 2.05 -15.63
C LEU A 17 -0.63 2.72 -16.08
N LEU A 18 -0.71 3.70 -16.97
CA LEU A 18 0.42 4.50 -17.41
C LEU A 18 0.54 5.73 -16.52
N ILE A 19 1.61 5.80 -15.74
CA ILE A 19 1.93 6.92 -14.87
C ILE A 19 2.90 7.83 -15.64
N ASN A 20 2.38 8.98 -16.05
CA ASN A 20 3.16 9.97 -16.80
C ASN A 20 4.16 10.67 -15.87
N ARG A 21 5.26 11.17 -16.44
CA ARG A 21 6.29 11.96 -15.72
C ARG A 21 5.84 13.36 -15.28
N GLY A 22 4.53 13.63 -15.27
CA GLY A 22 3.92 14.92 -14.96
C GLY A 22 4.07 15.33 -13.49
N GLN A 23 3.28 16.34 -13.07
CA GLN A 23 3.33 16.88 -11.71
C GLN A 23 3.12 15.77 -10.65
N PRO A 24 4.09 15.53 -9.74
CA PRO A 24 4.05 14.38 -8.84
C PRO A 24 2.83 14.30 -7.90
N ALA A 25 2.18 15.43 -7.62
CA ALA A 25 0.99 15.47 -6.77
C ALA A 25 -0.26 15.00 -7.52
N GLU A 26 -0.54 15.55 -8.70
CA GLU A 26 -1.69 15.18 -9.52
C GLU A 26 -1.64 13.71 -9.96
N SER A 27 -0.45 13.20 -10.31
CA SER A 27 -0.25 11.78 -10.61
C SER A 27 -0.42 10.89 -9.38
N LYS A 28 -0.10 11.36 -8.18
CA LYS A 28 -0.38 10.62 -6.95
C LYS A 28 -1.88 10.52 -6.74
N ASP A 29 -2.61 11.63 -6.74
CA ASP A 29 -4.04 11.62 -6.42
C ASP A 29 -4.85 10.82 -7.46
N ALA A 30 -4.52 10.96 -8.75
CA ALA A 30 -5.13 10.15 -9.81
C ALA A 30 -4.81 8.65 -9.64
N PHE A 31 -3.56 8.30 -9.30
CA PHE A 31 -3.19 6.91 -9.05
C PHE A 31 -3.96 6.33 -7.87
N PHE A 32 -4.10 7.08 -6.77
CA PHE A 32 -4.82 6.65 -5.59
C PHE A 32 -6.30 6.43 -5.90
N GLY A 33 -6.97 7.39 -6.54
CA GLY A 33 -8.38 7.25 -6.91
C GLY A 33 -8.66 6.06 -7.83
N ILE A 34 -7.75 5.75 -8.76
CA ILE A 34 -7.87 4.57 -9.62
C ILE A 34 -7.64 3.28 -8.81
N MET A 35 -6.62 3.24 -7.94
CA MET A 35 -6.31 2.04 -7.18
C MET A 35 -7.35 1.70 -6.12
N GLU A 36 -7.99 2.70 -5.51
CA GLU A 36 -9.11 2.49 -4.57
C GLU A 36 -10.30 1.77 -5.25
N GLN A 37 -10.52 2.02 -6.54
CA GLN A 37 -11.55 1.31 -7.33
C GLN A 37 -11.15 -0.12 -7.71
N ARG A 38 -9.87 -0.50 -7.52
CA ARG A 38 -9.33 -1.82 -7.83
C ARG A 38 -9.06 -2.68 -6.58
N VAL A 39 -9.73 -2.36 -5.48
CA VAL A 39 -9.70 -3.16 -4.26
C VAL A 39 -10.71 -4.30 -4.36
N GLN A 40 -10.25 -5.53 -4.10
CA GLN A 40 -11.08 -6.71 -3.98
C GLN A 40 -10.97 -7.26 -2.56
N ARG A 41 -12.11 -7.34 -1.87
CA ARG A 41 -12.22 -7.95 -0.54
C ARG A 41 -12.57 -9.41 -0.70
N LEU A 42 -11.83 -10.28 -0.04
CA LEU A 42 -11.93 -11.72 -0.17
C LEU A 42 -12.04 -12.36 1.22
N ASP A 43 -12.70 -13.51 1.29
CA ASP A 43 -12.57 -14.41 2.44
C ASP A 43 -11.18 -15.06 2.48
N SER A 44 -10.82 -15.67 3.61
CA SER A 44 -9.51 -16.28 3.82
C SER A 44 -9.20 -17.39 2.80
N ASN A 45 -10.21 -18.15 2.37
CA ASN A 45 -10.02 -19.25 1.42
C ASN A 45 -9.69 -18.73 0.03
N SER A 46 -10.42 -17.72 -0.43
CA SER A 46 -10.25 -17.07 -1.73
C SER A 46 -8.95 -16.28 -1.77
N TYR A 47 -8.61 -15.60 -0.66
CA TYR A 47 -7.35 -14.88 -0.51
C TYR A 47 -6.15 -15.83 -0.57
N ALA A 48 -6.16 -16.94 0.18
CA ALA A 48 -5.06 -17.91 0.20
C ALA A 48 -4.81 -18.56 -1.17
N ARG A 49 -5.85 -18.76 -1.99
CA ARG A 49 -5.71 -19.27 -3.37
C ARG A 49 -5.01 -18.29 -4.31
N LEU A 50 -5.19 -16.98 -4.09
CA LEU A 50 -4.66 -15.93 -4.97
C LEU A 50 -3.29 -15.41 -4.51
N ALA A 51 -3.17 -15.06 -3.23
CA ALA A 51 -1.97 -14.49 -2.64
C ALA A 51 -0.98 -15.56 -2.15
N GLY A 52 -1.36 -16.84 -2.14
CA GLY A 52 -0.57 -17.90 -1.52
C GLY A 52 -0.62 -17.85 0.01
N ALA A 53 0.03 -18.82 0.67
CA ALA A 53 0.10 -18.87 2.12
C ALA A 53 1.10 -17.85 2.66
N GLY A 54 0.62 -16.87 3.43
CA GLY A 54 1.45 -15.88 4.12
C GLY A 54 0.57 -14.84 4.81
N ALA A 55 0.91 -14.48 6.05
CA ALA A 55 0.14 -13.54 6.85
C ALA A 55 0.34 -12.10 6.34
N ALA A 56 -0.45 -11.71 5.35
CA ALA A 56 -0.54 -10.33 4.87
C ALA A 56 -2.02 -9.93 4.86
N MET A 57 -2.35 -8.84 5.56
CA MET A 57 -3.73 -8.32 5.72
C MET A 57 -4.28 -7.80 4.39
N GLY A 58 -3.41 -7.22 3.58
CA GLY A 58 -3.64 -6.86 2.19
C GLY A 58 -2.46 -7.25 1.33
N ARG A 59 -2.66 -7.25 0.02
CA ARG A 59 -1.60 -7.47 -0.95
C ARG A 59 -1.91 -6.79 -2.26
N PHE A 60 -1.00 -5.94 -2.70
CA PHE A 60 -0.94 -5.50 -4.07
C PHE A 60 -0.45 -6.63 -5.01
N MET A 61 -1.16 -6.80 -6.14
CA MET A 61 -0.72 -7.60 -7.28
C MET A 61 -0.67 -6.72 -8.53
N GLY A 62 0.40 -6.88 -9.31
CA GLY A 62 0.59 -6.20 -10.58
C GLY A 62 2.06 -6.19 -11.00
N VAL A 63 2.31 -5.97 -12.28
CA VAL A 63 3.66 -5.97 -12.86
C VAL A 63 4.06 -4.55 -13.21
N VAL A 64 5.13 -4.06 -12.57
CA VAL A 64 5.69 -2.73 -12.82
C VAL A 64 6.80 -2.83 -13.87
N PHE A 65 6.69 -2.07 -14.97
CA PHE A 65 7.73 -1.97 -15.99
C PHE A 65 7.91 -0.53 -16.48
N GLN A 66 9.06 -0.26 -17.10
CA GLN A 66 9.37 1.04 -17.69
C GLN A 66 8.84 1.12 -19.11
N VAL A 67 8.33 2.30 -19.48
CA VAL A 67 7.89 2.65 -20.84
C VAL A 67 8.49 4.01 -21.24
N PRO A 68 8.61 4.34 -22.54
CA PRO A 68 9.24 5.60 -22.97
C PRO A 68 8.66 6.85 -22.28
N GLU A 69 7.35 6.87 -22.06
CA GLU A 69 6.58 7.98 -21.49
C GLU A 69 6.61 8.03 -19.95
N GLY A 70 7.14 7.01 -19.28
CA GLY A 70 7.14 6.93 -17.82
C GLY A 70 7.16 5.50 -17.31
N LYS A 71 6.11 5.13 -16.58
CA LYS A 71 5.94 3.79 -16.03
C LYS A 71 4.58 3.22 -16.33
N ALA A 72 4.54 1.91 -16.47
CA ALA A 72 3.30 1.16 -16.58
C ALA A 72 3.19 0.16 -15.43
N ILE A 73 1.96 -0.02 -14.95
CA ILE A 73 1.61 -1.10 -14.04
C ILE A 73 0.49 -1.91 -14.68
N GLU A 74 0.76 -3.17 -14.98
CA GLU A 74 -0.19 -4.10 -15.57
C GLU A 74 -0.86 -4.94 -14.49
N ASP A 75 -2.15 -5.23 -14.67
CA ASP A 75 -2.98 -6.04 -13.77
C ASP A 75 -3.03 -5.54 -12.31
N ALA A 76 -2.83 -4.23 -12.11
CA ALA A 76 -2.82 -3.59 -10.81
C ALA A 76 -4.14 -3.84 -10.05
N THR A 77 -4.09 -4.61 -8.97
CA THR A 77 -5.24 -4.96 -8.11
C THR A 77 -4.75 -5.07 -6.66
N ILE A 78 -5.58 -4.66 -5.70
CA ILE A 78 -5.30 -4.87 -4.28
C ILE A 78 -6.28 -5.90 -3.75
N TYR A 79 -5.76 -6.97 -3.17
CA TYR A 79 -6.56 -7.97 -2.50
C TYR A 79 -6.48 -7.75 -0.98
N VAL A 80 -7.60 -7.84 -0.28
CA VAL A 80 -7.67 -7.73 1.18
C VAL A 80 -8.33 -8.99 1.73
N ASN A 81 -7.71 -9.63 2.73
CA ASN A 81 -8.37 -10.72 3.46
C ASN A 81 -9.30 -10.12 4.52
N GLU A 82 -10.61 -10.11 4.25
CA GLU A 82 -11.58 -9.45 5.15
C GLU A 82 -11.69 -10.18 6.51
N ASP A 83 -11.50 -11.49 6.53
CA ASP A 83 -11.55 -12.29 7.76
C ASP A 83 -10.40 -11.98 8.72
N ASP A 84 -9.27 -11.48 8.21
CA ASP A 84 -8.16 -11.04 9.06
C ASP A 84 -8.53 -9.81 9.92
N PHE A 85 -9.54 -9.04 9.51
CA PHE A 85 -10.07 -7.91 10.28
C PHE A 85 -11.10 -8.34 11.33
N ARG A 86 -11.37 -9.64 11.47
CA ARG A 86 -12.19 -10.19 12.56
C ARG A 86 -11.29 -10.90 13.56
N VAL A 87 -10.91 -10.19 14.63
CA VAL A 87 -9.88 -10.65 15.58
C VAL A 87 -10.50 -10.82 16.96
N ASN A 88 -10.37 -12.02 17.54
CA ASN A 88 -10.83 -12.32 18.91
C ASN A 88 -12.32 -11.97 19.16
N GLY A 89 -13.17 -12.15 18.15
CA GLY A 89 -14.61 -11.86 18.23
C GLY A 89 -14.99 -10.40 17.98
N GLU A 90 -14.02 -9.56 17.62
CA GLU A 90 -14.22 -8.15 17.33
C GLU A 90 -14.02 -7.83 15.84
N ASP A 91 -14.84 -6.91 15.33
CA ASP A 91 -14.83 -6.47 13.94
C ASP A 91 -14.03 -5.16 13.78
N PHE A 92 -12.99 -5.22 12.95
CA PHE A 92 -12.13 -4.11 12.54
C PHE A 92 -12.23 -3.82 11.04
N THR A 93 -13.26 -4.31 10.34
CA THR A 93 -13.41 -4.08 8.89
C THR A 93 -13.52 -2.59 8.52
N ASP A 94 -13.83 -1.73 9.50
CA ASP A 94 -13.84 -0.29 9.36
C ASP A 94 -12.43 0.34 9.18
N VAL A 95 -11.35 -0.38 9.53
CA VAL A 95 -9.97 0.08 9.32
C VAL A 95 -9.32 -0.47 8.04
N ILE A 96 -10.03 -1.28 7.24
CA ILE A 96 -9.57 -1.75 5.92
C ILE A 96 -9.07 -0.61 5.03
N PRO A 97 -9.71 0.58 4.97
CA PRO A 97 -9.19 1.70 4.17
C PRO A 97 -7.76 2.11 4.53
N VAL A 98 -7.34 1.93 5.79
CA VAL A 98 -5.97 2.24 6.25
C VAL A 98 -4.97 1.26 5.65
N THR A 99 -5.25 -0.05 5.68
CA THR A 99 -4.42 -1.08 5.03
C THR A 99 -4.40 -0.90 3.51
N VAL A 100 -5.53 -0.55 2.89
CA VAL A 100 -5.55 -0.23 1.45
C VAL A 100 -4.64 0.96 1.14
N ARG A 101 -4.67 2.01 1.98
CA ARG A 101 -3.80 3.18 1.83
C ARG A 101 -2.32 2.79 1.86
N HIS A 102 -1.94 1.87 2.74
CA HIS A 102 -0.59 1.31 2.81
C HIS A 102 -0.17 0.71 1.46
N GLU A 103 -0.95 -0.26 0.95
CA GLU A 103 -0.66 -0.98 -0.30
C GLU A 103 -0.55 -0.03 -1.50
N ILE A 104 -1.46 0.95 -1.60
CA ILE A 104 -1.42 1.96 -2.66
C ILE A 104 -0.15 2.81 -2.55
N PHE A 105 0.18 3.28 -1.34
CA PHE A 105 1.32 4.17 -1.16
C PHE A 105 2.66 3.45 -1.39
N GLU A 106 2.77 2.20 -0.95
CA GLU A 106 3.96 1.39 -1.21
C GLU A 106 4.18 1.23 -2.71
N MET A 107 3.12 0.86 -3.46
CA MET A 107 3.18 0.76 -4.92
C MET A 107 3.52 2.08 -5.60
N TRP A 108 2.89 3.17 -5.16
CA TRP A 108 3.21 4.51 -5.65
C TRP A 108 4.69 4.84 -5.44
N THR A 109 5.27 4.45 -4.31
CA THR A 109 6.69 4.64 -4.02
C THR A 109 7.57 3.84 -4.99
N TYR A 110 7.23 2.58 -5.27
CA TYR A 110 7.93 1.80 -6.30
C TYR A 110 7.82 2.45 -7.67
N ALA A 111 6.61 2.86 -8.07
CA ALA A 111 6.33 3.51 -9.34
C ALA A 111 7.15 4.81 -9.48
N LYS A 112 7.01 5.74 -8.53
CA LYS A 112 7.71 7.03 -8.54
C LYS A 112 9.22 6.89 -8.61
N ASN A 113 9.81 5.92 -7.92
CA ASN A 113 11.28 5.80 -7.79
C ASN A 113 11.97 4.95 -8.86
N GLY A 114 11.29 4.52 -9.92
CA GLY A 114 11.99 3.71 -10.93
C GLY A 114 12.21 2.24 -10.52
N TRP A 115 11.72 1.81 -9.37
CA TRP A 115 11.95 0.46 -8.83
C TRP A 115 11.03 -0.59 -9.48
N SER A 116 11.54 -1.80 -9.68
CA SER A 116 10.78 -2.97 -10.12
C SER A 116 10.56 -3.92 -8.95
N LEU A 117 9.40 -4.58 -8.91
CA LEU A 117 9.13 -5.69 -8.00
C LEU A 117 9.72 -7.02 -8.48
N SER A 118 10.00 -7.14 -9.79
CA SER A 118 10.74 -8.28 -10.33
C SER A 118 12.22 -8.19 -9.94
N PRO A 119 12.83 -9.26 -9.40
CA PRO A 119 14.22 -9.23 -8.98
C PRO A 119 15.15 -9.26 -10.20
N PRO A 120 16.15 -8.38 -10.33
CA PRO A 120 17.44 -8.83 -10.79
C PRO A 120 18.09 -9.65 -9.65
N PRO A 121 18.64 -10.85 -9.92
CA PRO A 121 18.95 -11.85 -8.89
C PRO A 121 20.01 -11.47 -7.84
N GLU A 122 20.69 -10.33 -7.91
CA GLU A 122 21.97 -10.17 -7.18
C GLU A 122 22.24 -8.80 -6.52
N ARG A 123 21.23 -7.95 -6.26
CA ARG A 123 21.50 -6.65 -5.62
C ARG A 123 21.00 -6.58 -4.19
N ILE A 124 21.96 -6.51 -3.25
CA ILE A 124 21.79 -6.09 -1.84
C ILE A 124 20.89 -4.84 -1.71
N GLY A 125 20.81 -3.99 -2.75
CA GLY A 125 19.92 -2.83 -2.81
C GLY A 125 18.42 -3.10 -2.86
N THR A 126 17.95 -4.30 -3.23
CA THR A 126 16.50 -4.58 -3.32
C THR A 126 15.84 -4.67 -1.95
N LYS A 127 16.51 -5.29 -0.96
CA LYS A 127 15.99 -5.36 0.42
C LYS A 127 15.84 -3.98 1.06
N ASN A 128 16.81 -3.09 0.82
CA ASN A 128 16.74 -1.71 1.32
C ASN A 128 15.59 -0.92 0.67
N ARG A 129 15.31 -1.11 -0.63
CA ARG A 129 14.20 -0.43 -1.31
C ARG A 129 12.84 -0.87 -0.77
N VAL A 130 12.66 -2.17 -0.51
CA VAL A 130 11.45 -2.71 0.11
C VAL A 130 11.26 -2.10 1.50
N ALA A 131 12.29 -2.15 2.34
CA ALA A 131 12.22 -1.57 3.69
C ALA A 131 11.91 -0.06 3.69
N VAL A 132 12.45 0.69 2.72
CA VAL A 132 12.17 2.12 2.56
C VAL A 132 10.73 2.36 2.09
N ALA A 133 10.25 1.63 1.08
CA ALA A 133 8.88 1.77 0.59
C ALA A 133 7.86 1.44 1.69
N HIS A 134 8.05 0.29 2.34
CA HIS A 134 7.25 -0.17 3.47
C HIS A 134 7.23 0.86 4.61
N GLY A 135 8.39 1.32 5.07
CA GLY A 135 8.44 2.30 6.17
C GLY A 135 7.79 3.65 5.85
N LEU A 136 7.85 4.10 4.58
CA LEU A 136 7.13 5.29 4.13
C LEU A 136 5.62 5.06 4.06
N ALA A 137 5.19 3.87 3.61
CA ALA A 137 3.78 3.46 3.58
C ALA A 137 3.20 3.36 5.01
N THR A 138 3.94 2.79 5.96
CA THR A 138 3.57 2.77 7.39
C THR A 138 3.41 4.19 7.96
N CYS A 139 4.23 5.16 7.54
CA CYS A 139 4.03 6.54 7.99
C CYS A 139 2.78 7.18 7.36
N GLU A 140 2.54 6.94 6.06
CA GLU A 140 1.37 7.47 5.36
C GLU A 140 0.06 6.87 5.89
N GLU A 141 0.01 5.57 6.15
CA GLU A 141 -1.22 4.90 6.61
C GLU A 141 -1.69 5.49 7.95
N TYR A 142 -0.77 5.79 8.89
CA TYR A 142 -1.15 6.43 10.15
C TYR A 142 -1.53 7.89 9.98
N ARG A 143 -0.86 8.64 9.08
CA ARG A 143 -1.30 10.00 8.73
C ARG A 143 -2.75 9.99 8.25
N TYR A 144 -3.06 9.10 7.32
CA TYR A 144 -4.41 8.91 6.80
C TYR A 144 -5.37 8.42 7.89
N ALA A 145 -4.96 7.48 8.74
CA ALA A 145 -5.78 6.99 9.84
C ALA A 145 -6.15 8.10 10.83
N PHE A 146 -5.25 9.06 11.09
CA PHE A 146 -5.60 10.26 11.88
C PHE A 146 -6.58 11.15 11.12
N GLU A 147 -6.38 11.39 9.83
CA GLU A 147 -7.29 12.19 8.98
C GLU A 147 -8.74 11.66 9.01
N ILE A 148 -8.92 10.34 9.04
CA ILE A 148 -10.25 9.70 9.09
C ILE A 148 -10.72 9.34 10.51
N GLY A 149 -9.98 9.73 11.56
CA GLY A 149 -10.36 9.47 12.96
C GLY A 149 -10.31 7.99 13.38
N LYS A 150 -9.45 7.18 12.74
CA LYS A 150 -9.29 5.73 12.97
C LYS A 150 -7.92 5.32 13.50
N ALA A 151 -7.00 6.25 13.79
CA ALA A 151 -5.62 5.91 14.20
C ALA A 151 -5.53 4.98 15.42
N ASP A 152 -6.26 5.29 16.51
CA ASP A 152 -6.24 4.46 17.73
C ASP A 152 -6.85 3.09 17.47
N ARG A 153 -7.94 3.05 16.69
CA ARG A 153 -8.63 1.82 16.29
C ARG A 153 -7.73 0.92 15.43
N TYR A 154 -6.95 1.50 14.54
CA TYR A 154 -6.00 0.78 13.71
C TYR A 154 -4.82 0.26 14.52
N LEU A 155 -4.29 1.03 15.48
CA LEU A 155 -3.23 0.55 16.35
C LEU A 155 -3.70 -0.64 17.22
N GLU A 156 -4.90 -0.55 17.79
CA GLU A 156 -5.52 -1.65 18.54
C GLU A 156 -5.66 -2.91 17.66
N TYR A 157 -6.11 -2.74 16.42
CA TYR A 157 -6.19 -3.84 15.45
C TYR A 157 -4.83 -4.51 15.26
N ILE A 158 -3.77 -3.74 14.99
CA ILE A 158 -2.41 -4.27 14.79
C ILE A 158 -1.93 -5.04 16.03
N GLU A 159 -2.13 -4.50 17.23
CA GLU A 159 -1.75 -5.16 18.48
C GLU A 159 -2.45 -6.51 18.64
N LYS A 160 -3.77 -6.58 18.37
CA LYS A 160 -4.53 -7.83 18.47
C LYS A 160 -4.18 -8.81 17.37
N TRP A 161 -4.12 -8.36 16.11
CA TRP A 161 -3.81 -9.21 14.96
C TRP A 161 -2.41 -9.83 15.09
N SER A 162 -1.43 -9.05 15.57
CA SER A 162 -0.05 -9.49 15.77
C SER A 162 0.12 -10.65 16.77
N SER A 163 -0.89 -10.95 17.60
CA SER A 163 -0.88 -12.10 18.52
C SER A 163 -0.80 -13.45 17.81
N ARG A 164 -1.10 -13.50 16.51
CA ARG A 164 -1.00 -14.68 15.66
C ARG A 164 0.43 -14.98 15.19
N LEU A 165 1.34 -14.02 15.37
CA LEU A 165 2.72 -14.11 14.90
C LEU A 165 3.67 -14.66 15.97
N PRO A 166 4.81 -15.26 15.59
CA PRO A 166 5.90 -15.54 16.51
C PRO A 166 6.36 -14.26 17.23
N GLU A 167 6.77 -14.39 18.49
CA GLU A 167 7.08 -13.25 19.38
C GLU A 167 8.05 -12.21 18.76
N ARG A 168 9.09 -12.68 18.06
CA ARG A 168 10.05 -11.80 17.39
C ARG A 168 9.40 -10.96 16.28
N GLU A 169 8.53 -11.57 15.48
CA GLU A 169 7.83 -10.89 14.38
C GLU A 169 6.75 -9.95 14.92
N ARG A 170 6.03 -10.40 15.96
CA ARG A 170 5.07 -9.59 16.71
C ARG A 170 5.73 -8.31 17.27
N GLN A 171 6.84 -8.44 18.00
CA GLN A 171 7.52 -7.29 18.59
C GLN A 171 8.02 -6.32 17.52
N LYS A 172 8.53 -6.84 16.39
CA LYS A 172 8.94 -6.01 15.25
C LYS A 172 7.76 -5.21 14.68
N LEU A 173 6.64 -5.89 14.39
CA LEU A 173 5.44 -5.26 13.82
C LEU A 173 4.87 -4.18 14.75
N ILE A 174 4.73 -4.48 16.05
CA ILE A 174 4.24 -3.52 17.06
C ILE A 174 5.17 -2.30 17.14
N THR A 175 6.49 -2.53 17.23
CA THR A 175 7.46 -1.43 17.38
C THR A 175 7.39 -0.47 16.19
N GLU A 176 7.36 -1.02 14.97
CA GLU A 176 7.27 -0.24 13.75
C GLU A 176 5.99 0.61 13.69
N ASN A 177 4.85 0.00 14.01
CA ASN A 177 3.55 0.67 14.01
C ASN A 177 3.43 1.75 15.09
N VAL A 178 3.90 1.47 16.30
CA VAL A 178 3.91 2.45 17.41
C VAL A 178 4.78 3.66 17.08
N GLU A 179 5.94 3.45 16.44
CA GLU A 179 6.79 4.55 15.98
C GLU A 179 6.11 5.41 14.91
N ALA A 180 5.46 4.78 13.92
CA ALA A 180 4.73 5.48 12.87
C ALA A 180 3.53 6.26 13.43
N TYR A 181 2.74 5.64 14.31
CA TYR A 181 1.65 6.29 15.04
C TYR A 181 2.13 7.55 15.77
N ARG A 182 3.22 7.45 16.55
CA ARG A 182 3.76 8.59 17.30
C ARG A 182 4.23 9.71 16.39
N LYS A 183 4.91 9.38 15.29
CA LYS A 183 5.35 10.36 14.28
C LYS A 183 4.16 11.10 13.68
N ALA A 184 3.13 10.38 13.22
CA ALA A 184 1.93 10.98 12.64
C ALA A 184 1.16 11.85 13.66
N MET A 185 1.02 11.39 14.90
CA MET A 185 0.37 12.16 15.98
C MET A 185 1.03 13.54 16.19
N THR A 186 2.36 13.62 16.11
CA THR A 186 3.08 14.91 16.27
C THR A 186 2.88 15.88 15.11
N GLN A 187 2.56 15.38 13.92
CA GLN A 187 2.35 16.18 12.73
C GLN A 187 0.94 16.77 12.67
N VAL A 188 -0.06 16.04 13.18
CA VAL A 188 -1.46 16.49 13.24
C VAL A 188 -1.67 17.62 14.26
N LYS A 189 -0.78 17.75 15.26
CA LYS A 189 -0.85 18.79 16.30
C LYS A 189 -0.20 20.12 15.90
N ARG A 190 0.30 20.24 14.66
CA ARG A 190 0.91 21.48 14.12
C ARG A 190 -0.04 22.13 13.12
#